data_AF-A0A8J5ZMN8-F1
#
_entry.id   AF-A0A8J5ZMN8-F1
#
_cell.length_a   1.000
_cell.length_b   1.000
_cell.length_c   1.000
_cell.angle_alpha   90.00
_cell.angle_beta   90.00
_cell.angle_gamma   90.00
#
_symmetry.space_group_name_H-M   'P 1'
#
loop_
_entity.id
_entity.type
_entity.pdbx_description
1 polymer ?
#
loop_
_entity_poly.entity_id
_entity_poly.type
_entity_poly.pdbx_seq_one_letter_code
_entity_poly.pdbx_strand_id
1 'polypeptide(L)'
;MAGNSLVLPIVLWGRKAPTHCISAVLLTDDGSTIVTGCHDGQICLWDLSAELEVNPRALLFGHTASITCLSKACASSDKQYIVSASESGEMCLWDVNDGRCIEFTKLACTHTGIQFYQFSVGNQREGRLLCHGHYPEILVVDATSLEVLYSLVSKISPDWISSMSIIRSNRT
;
A
#
# COMPACT_ATOMS: atom_id res chain seq x y z
N MET A 1 -26.78 0.71 -14.11
CA MET A 1 -25.65 0.99 -15.03
C MET A 1 -24.91 2.20 -14.49
N ALA A 2 -24.00 1.99 -13.53
CA ALA A 2 -23.13 3.05 -13.04
C ALA A 2 -21.96 3.13 -14.02
N GLY A 3 -21.83 4.27 -14.71
CA GLY A 3 -20.75 4.49 -15.65
C GLY A 3 -19.43 4.49 -14.90
N ASN A 4 -18.57 3.52 -15.21
CA ASN A 4 -17.13 3.59 -14.94
C ASN A 4 -16.58 4.78 -15.73
N SER A 5 -16.69 5.98 -15.19
CA SER A 5 -15.82 7.08 -15.59
C SER A 5 -14.46 6.75 -15.00
N LEU A 6 -13.63 6.06 -15.79
CA LEU A 6 -12.20 5.93 -15.53
C LEU A 6 -11.61 7.34 -15.58
N VAL A 7 -11.66 8.04 -14.45
CA VAL A 7 -10.79 9.19 -14.26
C VAL A 7 -9.42 8.57 -13.97
N LEU A 8 -8.53 8.65 -14.95
CA LEU A 8 -7.11 8.34 -14.81
C LEU A 8 -6.39 9.65 -14.54
N PRO A 9 -6.31 10.14 -13.28
CA PRO A 9 -5.48 11.30 -12.99
C PRO A 9 -4.02 10.85 -12.99
N ILE A 10 -3.42 10.70 -14.18
CA ILE A 10 -1.97 10.56 -14.32
C ILE A 10 -1.42 11.98 -14.40
N VAL A 11 -0.78 12.44 -13.33
CA VAL A 11 -0.05 13.71 -13.35
C VAL A 11 1.41 13.41 -13.64
N LEU A 12 1.82 13.71 -14.88
CA LEU A 12 3.22 13.84 -15.26
C LEU A 12 3.75 15.15 -14.65
N TRP A 13 4.96 15.12 -14.11
CA TRP A 13 5.53 16.29 -13.47
C TRP A 13 5.78 17.39 -14.50
N GLY A 14 5.64 18.65 -14.08
CA GLY A 14 6.03 19.78 -14.92
C GLY A 14 7.54 19.84 -15.14
N ARG A 15 8.03 20.92 -15.75
CA ARG A 15 9.47 21.17 -15.95
C ARG A 15 10.31 21.21 -14.67
N LYS A 16 9.65 21.28 -13.50
CA LYS A 16 10.27 21.22 -12.17
C LYS A 16 9.61 20.08 -11.41
N ALA A 17 10.42 19.23 -10.79
CA ALA A 17 9.92 18.18 -9.92
C ALA A 17 9.17 18.78 -8.71
N PRO A 18 8.10 18.14 -8.23
CA PRO A 18 7.45 18.55 -6.99
C PRO A 18 8.41 18.41 -5.80
N THR A 19 8.25 19.26 -4.79
CA THR A 19 8.90 19.05 -3.50
C THR A 19 8.34 17.77 -2.88
N HIS A 20 9.18 16.76 -2.68
CA HIS A 20 8.73 15.44 -2.27
C HIS A 20 9.52 14.96 -1.05
N CYS A 21 9.06 15.34 0.15
CA CYS A 21 9.65 14.91 1.43
C CYS A 21 9.27 13.45 1.72
N ILE A 22 10.11 12.52 1.23
CA ILE A 22 9.84 11.07 1.29
C ILE A 22 9.70 10.62 2.75
N SER A 23 8.56 9.99 3.06
CA SER A 23 8.25 9.38 4.36
C SER A 23 8.15 7.85 4.29
N ALA A 24 7.85 7.30 3.11
CA ALA A 24 7.75 5.86 2.89
C ALA A 24 8.31 5.49 1.52
N VAL A 25 8.89 4.29 1.41
CA VAL A 25 9.43 3.74 0.15
C VAL A 25 9.10 2.26 0.03
N LEU A 26 8.81 1.80 -1.19
CA LEU A 26 8.55 0.42 -1.54
C LEU A 26 9.14 0.12 -2.92
N LEU A 27 9.76 -1.04 -3.09
CA LEU A 27 10.15 -1.59 -4.40
C LEU A 27 9.16 -2.70 -4.76
N THR A 28 8.67 -2.71 -6.01
CA THR A 28 7.80 -3.79 -6.50
C THR A 28 8.55 -5.12 -6.60
N ASP A 29 7.82 -6.23 -6.55
CA ASP A 29 8.42 -7.59 -6.53
C ASP A 29 9.23 -7.92 -7.79
N ASP A 30 8.93 -7.29 -8.92
CA ASP A 30 9.68 -7.43 -10.17
C ASP A 30 10.95 -6.55 -10.24
N GLY A 31 11.15 -5.68 -9.26
CA GLY A 31 12.26 -4.73 -9.22
C GLY A 31 12.20 -3.62 -10.27
N SER A 32 11.07 -3.43 -10.95
CA SER A 32 10.96 -2.46 -12.05
C SER A 32 10.40 -1.10 -11.62
N THR A 33 9.72 -1.03 -10.47
CA THR A 33 9.07 0.19 -10.00
C THR A 33 9.41 0.49 -8.55
N ILE A 34 9.92 1.70 -8.30
CA ILE A 34 10.00 2.28 -6.95
C ILE A 34 8.73 3.10 -6.71
N VAL A 35 8.21 3.02 -5.49
CA VAL A 35 7.08 3.81 -5.01
C VAL A 35 7.54 4.59 -3.80
N THR A 36 7.30 5.89 -3.78
CA THR A 36 7.60 6.74 -2.63
C THR A 36 6.37 7.53 -2.22
N GLY A 37 6.07 7.55 -0.93
CA GLY A 37 5.07 8.46 -0.34
C GLY A 37 5.75 9.65 0.34
N CYS A 38 5.04 10.77 0.49
CA CYS A 38 5.56 11.95 1.18
C CYS A 38 4.65 12.49 2.29
N HIS A 39 5.21 13.44 3.05
CA HIS A 39 4.50 14.16 4.13
C HIS A 39 3.25 14.93 3.67
N ASP A 40 3.17 15.29 2.39
CA ASP A 40 2.04 16.03 1.83
C ASP A 40 0.95 15.11 1.22
N GLY A 41 1.06 13.79 1.42
CA GLY A 41 0.09 12.80 0.92
C GLY A 41 0.22 12.44 -0.56
N GLN A 42 1.21 12.97 -1.26
CA GLN A 42 1.51 12.58 -2.63
C GLN A 42 2.30 11.26 -2.65
N ILE A 43 2.08 10.48 -3.70
CA ILE A 43 2.85 9.26 -3.98
C ILE A 43 3.47 9.39 -5.37
N CYS A 44 4.76 9.09 -5.50
CA CYS A 44 5.44 9.00 -6.79
C CYS A 44 5.69 7.55 -7.17
N LEU A 45 5.45 7.25 -8.44
CA LEU A 45 5.92 6.04 -9.11
C LEU A 45 7.15 6.38 -9.94
N TRP A 46 8.16 5.53 -9.85
CA TRP A 46 9.42 5.67 -10.57
C TRP A 46 9.75 4.38 -11.28
N ASP A 47 10.15 4.46 -12.54
CA ASP A 47 10.71 3.34 -13.28
C ASP A 47 12.17 3.12 -12.85
N LEU A 48 12.51 1.87 -12.54
CA LEU A 48 13.86 1.42 -12.20
C LEU A 48 14.36 0.50 -13.31
N SER A 49 15.40 0.91 -14.02
CA SER A 49 16.03 0.07 -15.05
C SER A 49 16.95 -1.00 -14.45
N ALA A 50 17.35 -1.98 -15.26
CA ALA A 50 18.32 -2.99 -14.85
C ALA A 50 19.71 -2.39 -14.52
N GLU A 51 20.03 -1.23 -15.10
CA GLU A 51 21.23 -0.44 -14.84
C GLU A 51 21.10 0.45 -13.60
N LEU A 52 20.02 0.30 -12.82
CA LEU A 52 19.69 1.09 -11.64
C LEU A 52 19.41 2.57 -11.93
N GLU A 53 19.01 2.91 -13.16
CA GLU A 53 18.56 4.25 -13.50
C GLU A 53 17.12 4.45 -13.04
N VAL A 54 16.88 5.55 -12.31
CA VAL A 54 15.56 5.90 -11.76
C VAL A 54 14.96 7.04 -12.56
N ASN A 55 13.81 6.80 -13.19
CA ASN A 55 13.09 7.79 -13.98
C ASN A 55 11.70 8.04 -13.39
N PRO A 56 11.24 9.29 -13.27
CA PRO A 56 9.91 9.58 -12.76
C PRO A 56 8.84 9.11 -13.75
N ARG A 57 7.84 8.37 -13.27
CA ARG A 57 6.73 7.87 -14.08
C ARG A 57 5.45 8.64 -13.84
N ALA A 58 5.01 8.75 -12.59
CA ALA A 58 3.71 9.36 -12.26
C ALA A 58 3.66 9.94 -10.85
N LEU A 59 2.79 10.92 -10.64
CA LEU A 59 2.36 11.43 -9.34
C LEU A 59 0.91 11.02 -9.08
N LEU A 60 0.65 10.37 -7.95
CA LEU A 60 -0.65 9.90 -7.52
C LEU A 60 -1.18 10.80 -6.40
N PHE A 61 -2.46 11.14 -6.50
CA PHE A 61 -3.18 11.98 -5.54
C PHE A 61 -4.38 11.21 -5.01
N GLY A 62 -4.52 11.18 -3.69
CA GLY A 62 -5.64 10.50 -3.03
C GLY A 62 -5.62 10.62 -1.51
N HIS A 63 -4.47 10.93 -0.93
CA HIS A 63 -4.36 11.21 0.50
C HIS A 63 -4.36 12.71 0.79
N THR A 64 -4.95 13.06 1.93
CA THR A 64 -5.01 14.43 2.45
C THR A 64 -3.96 14.71 3.54
N ALA A 65 -3.18 13.69 3.92
CA ALA A 65 -2.17 13.75 4.97
C ALA A 65 -0.95 12.87 4.63
N SER A 66 0.11 13.02 5.42
CA SER A 66 1.38 12.31 5.30
C SER A 66 1.20 10.81 5.08
N ILE A 67 1.90 10.27 4.08
CA ILE A 67 1.96 8.82 3.85
C ILE A 67 2.82 8.19 4.94
N THR A 68 2.23 7.31 5.74
CA THR A 68 2.92 6.67 6.87
C THR A 68 3.56 5.35 6.50
N CYS A 69 2.93 4.59 5.61
CA CYS A 69 3.48 3.32 5.13
C CYS A 69 2.93 2.91 3.77
N LEU A 70 3.70 2.06 3.10
CA LEU A 70 3.40 1.45 1.81
C LEU A 70 3.54 -0.07 1.93
N SER A 71 2.71 -0.81 1.22
CA SER A 71 2.81 -2.26 1.12
C SER A 71 2.40 -2.72 -0.27
N LYS A 72 2.87 -3.90 -0.68
CA LYS A 72 2.31 -4.56 -1.86
C LYS A 72 0.94 -5.15 -1.56
N ALA A 73 0.14 -5.38 -2.59
CA ALA A 73 -1.18 -6.02 -2.45
C ALA A 73 -1.41 -7.13 -3.49
N CYS A 74 -0.39 -7.51 -4.25
CA CYS A 74 -0.51 -8.45 -5.36
C CYS A 74 -0.75 -9.89 -4.88
N ALA A 75 -1.97 -10.41 -5.05
CA ALA A 75 -2.25 -11.84 -4.90
C ALA A 75 -2.03 -12.64 -6.20
N SER A 76 -1.92 -11.96 -7.34
CA SER A 76 -1.67 -12.54 -8.67
C SER A 76 -0.37 -11.99 -9.27
N SER A 77 0.25 -12.76 -10.17
CA SER A 77 1.42 -12.32 -10.96
C SER A 77 1.09 -11.29 -12.04
N ASP A 78 -0.18 -11.23 -12.45
CA ASP A 78 -0.54 -10.52 -13.69
C ASP A 78 -0.74 -9.02 -13.49
N LYS A 79 -0.96 -8.59 -12.25
CA LYS A 79 -1.21 -7.19 -11.91
C LYS A 79 -0.43 -6.80 -10.68
N GLN A 80 0.11 -5.59 -10.73
CA GLN A 80 0.83 -5.01 -9.63
C GLN A 80 -0.03 -3.98 -8.92
N TYR A 81 -0.28 -4.25 -7.65
CA TYR A 81 -1.02 -3.37 -6.77
C TYR A 81 -0.21 -3.03 -5.55
N ILE A 82 -0.38 -1.80 -5.09
CA ILE A 82 0.17 -1.31 -3.83
C ILE A 82 -0.95 -0.76 -2.98
N VAL A 83 -0.74 -0.80 -1.67
CA VAL A 83 -1.57 -0.10 -0.70
C VAL A 83 -0.74 0.95 -0.01
N SER A 84 -1.32 2.13 0.13
CA SER A 84 -0.78 3.22 0.94
C SER A 84 -1.71 3.51 2.10
N ALA A 85 -1.13 3.93 3.21
CA ALA A 85 -1.84 4.46 4.36
C ALA A 85 -1.28 5.83 4.75
N SER A 86 -2.12 6.66 5.36
CA SER A 86 -1.76 8.02 5.77
C SER A 86 -2.09 8.31 7.23
N GLU A 87 -1.53 9.41 7.75
CA GLU A 87 -1.75 9.87 9.12
C GLU A 87 -3.23 10.13 9.45
N SER A 88 -4.04 10.49 8.45
CA SER A 88 -5.48 10.76 8.60
C SER A 88 -6.34 9.48 8.63
N GLY A 89 -5.72 8.29 8.59
CA GLY A 89 -6.40 6.99 8.56
C GLY A 89 -6.92 6.58 7.18
N GLU A 90 -6.60 7.34 6.13
CA GLU A 90 -6.97 6.99 4.75
C GLU A 90 -6.06 5.87 4.24
N MET A 91 -6.67 4.89 3.57
CA MET A 91 -6.01 3.82 2.83
C MET A 91 -6.47 3.82 1.38
N CYS A 92 -5.53 3.62 0.45
CA CYS A 92 -5.81 3.54 -0.97
C CYS A 92 -5.14 2.30 -1.58
N LEU A 93 -5.86 1.59 -2.45
CA LEU A 93 -5.33 0.54 -3.32
C LEU A 93 -5.07 1.14 -4.70
N TRP A 94 -3.85 1.00 -5.21
CA TRP A 94 -3.45 1.56 -6.49
C TRP A 94 -3.07 0.49 -7.49
N ASP A 95 -3.48 0.67 -8.76
CA ASP A 95 -2.86 -0.02 -9.88
C ASP A 95 -1.53 0.65 -10.19
N VAL A 96 -0.44 -0.12 -10.12
CA VAL A 96 0.89 0.41 -10.37
C VAL A 96 1.06 0.78 -11.84
N ASN A 97 0.40 0.08 -12.77
CA ASN A 97 0.63 0.26 -14.20
C ASN A 97 0.10 1.61 -14.71
N ASP A 98 -1.13 1.96 -14.33
CA ASP A 98 -1.81 3.16 -14.80
C ASP A 98 -2.00 4.23 -13.70
N GLY A 99 -1.59 3.93 -12.47
CA GLY A 99 -1.63 4.86 -11.34
C GLY A 99 -3.03 5.12 -10.79
N ARG A 100 -4.07 4.40 -11.24
CA ARG A 100 -5.44 4.63 -10.75
C ARG A 100 -5.59 4.19 -9.30
N CYS A 101 -6.35 4.96 -8.54
CA CYS A 101 -6.90 4.49 -7.27
C CYS A 101 -8.07 3.55 -7.58
N ILE A 102 -7.96 2.31 -7.14
CA ILE A 102 -8.97 1.26 -7.34
C ILE A 102 -9.97 1.27 -6.19
N GLU A 103 -9.45 1.34 -4.96
CA GLU A 103 -10.25 1.35 -3.75
C GLU A 103 -9.73 2.39 -2.76
N PHE A 104 -10.66 2.95 -1.99
CA PHE A 104 -10.39 3.92 -0.94
C PHE A 104 -11.21 3.57 0.30
N THR A 105 -10.57 3.62 1.46
CA THR A 105 -11.27 3.56 2.74
C THR A 105 -10.63 4.51 3.74
N LYS A 106 -11.36 4.85 4.79
CA LYS A 106 -10.87 5.66 5.89
C LYS A 106 -11.20 4.98 7.20
N LEU A 107 -10.16 4.56 7.91
CA LEU A 107 -10.27 3.94 9.23
C LEU A 107 -10.06 5.00 10.32
N ALA A 108 -10.58 4.71 11.51
CA ALA A 108 -10.40 5.60 12.67
C ALA A 108 -8.98 5.56 13.26
N CYS A 109 -8.14 4.62 12.79
CA CYS A 109 -6.79 4.39 13.29
C CYS A 109 -5.75 4.69 12.20
N THR A 110 -4.57 5.11 12.64
CA THR A 110 -3.43 5.41 11.78
C THR A 110 -2.47 4.22 11.77
N HIS A 111 -2.18 3.69 10.59
CA HIS A 111 -1.21 2.61 10.44
C HIS A 111 0.21 3.16 10.34
N THR A 112 1.15 2.58 11.09
CA THR A 112 2.59 2.88 10.97
C THR A 112 3.32 1.78 10.20
N GLY A 113 2.70 0.61 10.03
CA GLY A 113 3.25 -0.46 9.21
C GLY A 113 2.16 -1.40 8.69
N ILE A 114 2.36 -1.87 7.46
CA ILE A 114 1.47 -2.81 6.78
C ILE A 114 2.32 -3.93 6.17
N GLN A 115 2.00 -5.17 6.52
CA GLN A 115 2.62 -6.35 5.91
C GLN A 115 1.63 -7.14 5.08
N PHE A 116 2.02 -7.40 3.84
CA PHE A 116 1.25 -8.25 2.95
C PHE A 116 1.50 -9.73 3.22
N TYR A 117 0.41 -10.48 3.37
CA TYR A 117 0.38 -11.93 3.46
C TYR A 117 -0.43 -12.49 2.31
N GLN A 118 0.08 -13.56 1.69
CA GLN A 118 -0.60 -14.27 0.62
C GLN A 118 -0.68 -15.75 0.96
N PHE A 119 -1.84 -16.34 0.72
CA PHE A 119 -2.09 -17.76 0.90
C PHE A 119 -3.03 -18.27 -0.19
N SER A 120 -3.09 -19.58 -0.32
CA SER A 120 -3.99 -20.23 -1.28
C SER A 120 -5.16 -20.86 -0.55
N VAL A 121 -6.36 -20.67 -1.09
CA VAL A 121 -7.58 -21.39 -0.68
C VAL A 121 -8.09 -22.13 -1.91
N GLY A 122 -7.89 -23.45 -1.94
CA GLY A 122 -8.10 -24.25 -3.15
C GLY A 122 -7.21 -23.75 -4.30
N ASN A 123 -7.84 -23.38 -5.43
CA ASN A 123 -7.14 -22.86 -6.61
C ASN A 123 -7.00 -21.32 -6.62
N GLN A 124 -7.53 -20.62 -5.63
CA GLN A 124 -7.48 -19.16 -5.56
C GLN A 124 -6.34 -18.69 -4.65
N ARG A 125 -5.70 -17.59 -5.04
CA ARG A 125 -4.70 -16.89 -4.21
C ARG A 125 -5.39 -15.69 -3.58
N GLU A 126 -5.34 -15.61 -2.25
CA GLU A 126 -5.88 -14.50 -1.49
C GLU A 126 -4.75 -13.67 -0.88
N GLY A 127 -4.99 -12.36 -0.78
CA GLY A 127 -4.08 -11.40 -0.19
C GLY A 127 -4.71 -10.75 1.04
N ARG A 128 -3.96 -10.66 2.13
CA ARG A 128 -4.34 -9.96 3.35
C ARG A 128 -3.26 -8.98 3.75
N LEU A 129 -3.67 -7.89 4.37
CA LEU A 129 -2.80 -6.90 4.96
C LEU A 129 -2.87 -7.05 6.47
N LEU A 130 -1.72 -7.18 7.11
CA LEU A 130 -1.59 -7.09 8.55
C LEU A 130 -1.11 -5.70 8.90
N CYS A 131 -1.99 -4.89 9.49
CA CYS A 131 -1.75 -3.50 9.80
C CYS A 131 -1.53 -3.31 11.30
N HIS A 132 -0.48 -2.58 11.66
CA HIS A 132 -0.24 -2.12 13.03
C HIS A 132 0.00 -0.59 13.04
N GLY A 133 -0.13 0.00 14.22
CA GLY A 133 -0.04 1.45 14.40
C GLY A 133 0.02 1.82 15.87
N HIS A 134 -0.40 3.05 16.16
CA HIS A 134 -0.54 3.55 17.54
C HIS A 134 -1.82 3.00 18.22
N TYR A 135 -2.05 1.70 18.10
CA TYR A 135 -3.17 0.97 18.67
C TYR A 135 -2.73 -0.49 18.99
N PRO A 136 -3.37 -1.16 19.96
CA PRO A 136 -2.86 -2.42 20.50
C PRO A 136 -3.16 -3.67 19.66
N GLU A 137 -4.02 -3.56 18.65
CA GLU A 137 -4.38 -4.67 17.78
C GLU A 137 -3.47 -4.78 16.54
N ILE A 138 -3.40 -5.99 15.96
CA ILE A 138 -3.07 -6.17 14.54
C ILE A 138 -4.39 -6.25 13.79
N LEU A 139 -4.67 -5.31 12.90
CA LEU A 139 -5.82 -5.42 12.02
C LEU A 139 -5.48 -6.32 10.84
N VAL A 140 -6.36 -7.27 10.54
CA VAL A 140 -6.29 -8.08 9.33
C VAL A 140 -7.31 -7.53 8.35
N VAL A 141 -6.80 -7.00 7.25
CA VAL A 141 -7.57 -6.29 6.23
C VAL A 141 -7.50 -7.06 4.92
N ASP A 142 -8.58 -7.10 4.16
CA ASP A 142 -8.56 -7.65 2.81
C ASP A 142 -7.72 -6.76 1.89
N ALA A 143 -6.78 -7.34 1.14
CA ALA A 143 -5.87 -6.55 0.31
C ALA A 143 -6.54 -5.93 -0.92
N THR A 144 -7.73 -6.39 -1.29
CA THR A 144 -8.47 -5.89 -2.46
C THR A 144 -9.54 -4.89 -2.03
N SER A 145 -10.43 -5.25 -1.10
CA SER A 145 -11.53 -4.37 -0.69
C SER A 145 -11.13 -3.34 0.37
N LEU A 146 -9.96 -3.51 1.01
CA LEU A 146 -9.52 -2.72 2.16
C LEU A 146 -10.47 -2.81 3.38
N GLU A 147 -11.35 -3.82 3.42
CA GLU A 147 -12.23 -4.06 4.55
C GLU A 147 -11.48 -4.75 5.70
N VAL A 148 -11.71 -4.27 6.93
CA VAL A 148 -11.22 -4.93 8.14
C VAL A 148 -12.01 -6.21 8.35
N LEU A 149 -11.32 -7.35 8.34
CA LEU A 149 -11.93 -8.66 8.50
C LEU A 149 -11.99 -9.08 9.96
N TYR A 150 -10.88 -8.92 10.68
CA TYR A 150 -10.77 -9.21 12.10
C TYR A 150 -9.50 -8.58 12.68
N SER A 151 -9.36 -8.63 14.00
CA SER A 151 -8.20 -8.12 14.73
C SER A 151 -7.55 -9.21 15.59
N LEU A 152 -6.23 -9.22 15.66
CA LEU A 152 -5.47 -10.02 16.63
C LEU A 152 -5.10 -9.10 17.80
N VAL A 153 -5.49 -9.47 19.02
CA VAL A 153 -5.28 -8.65 20.22
C VAL A 153 -4.77 -9.49 21.38
N SER A 154 -3.79 -8.96 22.11
CA SER A 154 -3.38 -9.55 23.39
C SER A 154 -4.44 -9.28 24.45
N LYS A 155 -4.96 -10.35 25.08
CA LYS A 155 -5.92 -10.23 26.19
C LYS A 155 -5.27 -9.95 27.54
N ILE A 156 -3.94 -10.03 27.62
CA ILE A 156 -3.19 -9.95 28.88
C ILE A 156 -2.54 -8.58 29.03
N SER A 157 -1.86 -8.12 27.98
CA SER A 157 -1.10 -6.86 27.98
C SER A 157 -1.23 -6.21 26.59
N PRO A 158 -2.34 -5.53 26.31
CA PRO A 158 -2.51 -4.81 25.05
C PRO A 158 -1.58 -3.60 25.03
N ASP A 159 -0.77 -3.50 23.99
CA ASP A 159 0.11 -2.36 23.75
C ASP A 159 0.38 -2.24 22.25
N TRP A 160 0.77 -1.04 21.79
CA TRP A 160 1.14 -0.82 20.38
C TRP A 160 2.29 -1.72 19.93
N ILE A 161 2.23 -2.12 18.67
CA ILE A 161 3.20 -3.02 18.05
C ILE A 161 4.18 -2.17 17.25
N SER A 162 5.47 -2.27 17.57
CA SER A 162 6.52 -1.50 16.91
C SER A 162 7.00 -2.13 15.60
N SER A 163 6.90 -3.46 15.49
CA SER A 163 7.32 -4.19 14.31
C SER A 163 6.67 -5.57 14.28
N MET A 164 6.50 -6.10 13.08
CA MET A 164 6.02 -7.45 12.86
C MET A 164 6.79 -8.12 11.73
N SER A 165 6.75 -9.44 11.66
CA SER A 165 7.29 -10.20 10.54
C SER A 165 6.48 -11.47 10.37
N ILE A 166 6.26 -11.87 9.12
CA ILE A 166 5.54 -13.09 8.79
C ILE A 166 6.55 -14.17 8.43
N ILE A 167 6.58 -15.23 9.22
CA ILE A 167 7.41 -16.40 8.97
C ILE A 167 6.55 -17.48 8.33
N ARG A 168 6.88 -17.89 7.11
CA ARG A 168 6.24 -19.04 6.47
C ARG A 168 7.02 -20.31 6.84
N SER A 169 6.29 -21.32 7.30
CA SER A 169 6.86 -22.65 7.50
C SER A 169 7.00 -23.32 6.14
N ASN A 170 8.21 -23.81 5.82
CA ASN A 170 8.47 -24.60 4.61
C ASN A 170 8.08 -26.08 4.76
N ARG A 171 7.36 -26.44 5.82
CA ARG A 171 6.91 -27.83 6.02
C ARG A 171 5.79 -28.15 5.03
N THR A 172 6.21 -28.90 4.01
CA THR A 172 5.43 -29.66 3.02
C THR A 172 4.43 -30.59 3.66
#